data_AF-A0A3C0FY55-F1
#
_entry.id   AF-A0A3C0FY55-F1
#
_cell.length_a   1.000
_cell.length_b   1.000
_cell.length_c   1.000
_cell.angle_alpha   90.00
_cell.angle_beta   90.00
_cell.angle_gamma   90.00
#
_symmetry.space_group_name_H-M   'P 1'
#
loop_
_entity.id
_entity.type
_entity.pdbx_description
1 polymer ?
#
loop_
_entity_poly.entity_id
_entity_poly.type
_entity_poly.pdbx_seq_one_letter_code
_entity_poly.pdbx_strand_id
1 'polypeptide(L)'
;MTQFAQGKYAFGFCDRCGFRYDLKELKDEVVDTRLSGFLVCPECLDQDQPQYQLGRMPVDDPIALENPRPDKAQEASRRLYAFDPIGGGVTSVGSRTVGLDMHGKVGRLKVTTS
;
A
#
# COMPACT_ATOMS: atom_id res chain seq x y z
N MET A 1 16.08 50.11 -9.48
CA MET A 1 16.91 48.96 -9.08
C MET A 1 16.59 47.81 -10.02
N THR A 2 17.53 47.34 -10.82
CA THR A 2 17.39 46.11 -11.60
C THR A 2 18.53 45.18 -11.19
N GLN A 3 18.30 44.36 -10.17
CA GLN A 3 19.34 43.52 -9.56
C GLN A 3 19.65 42.27 -10.41
N PHE A 4 18.79 41.94 -11.39
CA PHE A 4 18.88 40.74 -12.22
C PHE A 4 18.57 41.04 -13.69
N ALA A 5 19.15 40.22 -14.59
CA ALA A 5 18.85 40.27 -16.02
C ALA A 5 17.44 39.73 -16.31
N GLN A 6 16.77 40.26 -17.34
CA GLN A 6 15.40 39.86 -17.72
C GLN A 6 15.27 38.42 -18.22
N GLY A 7 16.38 37.73 -18.54
CA GLY A 7 16.36 36.30 -18.89
C GLY A 7 15.56 35.93 -20.15
N LYS A 8 15.21 36.89 -21.02
CA LYS A 8 14.32 36.68 -22.19
C LYS A 8 14.73 35.51 -23.11
N TYR A 9 16.04 35.28 -23.25
CA TYR A 9 16.63 34.20 -24.07
C TYR A 9 17.44 33.21 -23.23
N ALA A 10 17.23 33.20 -21.92
CA ALA A 10 17.87 32.22 -21.04
C ALA A 10 17.24 30.85 -21.28
N PHE A 11 18.07 29.82 -21.24
CA PHE A 11 17.64 28.43 -21.23
C PHE A 11 17.88 27.84 -19.85
N GLY A 12 17.00 26.90 -19.47
CA GLY A 12 17.15 26.08 -18.28
C GLY A 12 17.16 24.60 -18.67
N PHE A 13 17.52 23.77 -17.71
CA PHE A 13 17.39 22.31 -17.84
C PHE A 13 16.24 21.87 -16.95
N CYS A 14 15.40 20.96 -17.45
CA CYS A 14 14.35 20.35 -16.65
C CYS A 14 14.97 19.42 -15.60
N ASP A 15 14.61 19.58 -14.33
CA ASP A 15 15.18 18.80 -13.23
C ASP A 15 14.80 17.30 -13.29
N ARG A 16 13.76 16.95 -14.06
CA ARG A 16 13.24 15.58 -14.15
C ARG A 16 13.79 14.78 -15.33
N CYS A 17 13.84 15.39 -16.52
CA CYS A 17 14.27 14.73 -17.75
C CYS A 17 15.66 15.18 -18.24
N GLY A 18 16.20 16.29 -17.72
CA GLY A 18 17.52 16.81 -18.08
C GLY A 18 17.62 17.48 -19.46
N PHE A 19 16.52 17.57 -20.22
CA PHE A 19 16.50 18.25 -21.50
C PHE A 19 16.51 19.78 -21.34
N ARG A 20 17.01 20.46 -22.38
CA ARG A 20 17.08 21.92 -22.45
C ARG A 20 15.76 22.48 -22.94
N TYR A 21 15.23 23.46 -22.21
CA TYR A 21 14.04 24.25 -22.57
C TYR A 21 14.33 25.74 -22.40
N ASP A 22 13.47 26.61 -22.97
CA ASP A 22 13.51 28.04 -22.65
C ASP A 22 13.14 28.23 -21.17
N LEU A 23 13.84 29.10 -20.44
CA LEU A 23 13.62 29.29 -19.00
C LEU A 23 12.17 29.72 -18.68
N LYS A 24 11.51 30.41 -19.61
CA LYS A 24 10.09 30.83 -19.50
C LYS A 24 9.08 29.68 -19.59
N GLU A 25 9.49 28.51 -20.11
CA GLU A 25 8.62 27.35 -20.32
C GLU A 25 8.66 26.38 -19.13
N LEU A 26 9.75 26.40 -18.36
CA LEU A 26 9.87 25.65 -17.13
C LEU A 26 8.88 26.19 -16.09
N LYS A 27 8.24 25.27 -15.38
CA LYS A 27 7.22 25.57 -14.37
C LYS A 27 7.63 24.93 -13.05
N ASP A 28 7.24 25.57 -11.96
CA ASP A 28 7.45 25.01 -10.63
C ASP A 28 6.55 23.80 -10.42
N GLU A 29 7.15 22.70 -9.97
CA GLU A 29 6.42 21.49 -9.60
C GLU A 29 5.77 21.67 -8.22
N VAL A 30 4.49 21.35 -8.13
CA VAL A 30 3.69 21.47 -6.90
C VAL A 30 3.37 20.08 -6.36
N VAL A 31 3.73 19.82 -5.10
CA VAL A 31 3.44 18.57 -4.39
C VAL A 31 2.76 18.90 -3.07
N ASP A 32 1.61 18.30 -2.80
CA ASP A 32 0.83 18.58 -1.59
C ASP A 32 0.56 20.09 -1.44
N THR A 33 0.12 20.73 -2.53
CA THR A 33 -0.14 22.18 -2.58
C THR A 33 1.02 23.08 -2.14
N ARG A 34 2.26 22.57 -2.17
CA ARG A 34 3.50 23.32 -1.88
C ARG A 34 4.44 23.26 -3.07
N LEU A 35 5.17 24.34 -3.29
CA LEU A 35 6.24 24.39 -4.29
C LEU A 35 7.37 23.47 -3.83
N SER A 36 7.73 22.51 -4.67
CA SER A 36 8.80 21.55 -4.39
C SER A 36 10.19 22.15 -4.56
N GLY A 37 10.30 23.27 -5.29
CA GLY A 37 11.58 23.89 -5.66
C GLY A 37 12.19 23.34 -6.95
N PHE A 38 11.56 22.35 -7.59
CA PHE A 38 11.96 21.85 -8.90
C PHE A 38 11.33 22.64 -10.03
N LEU A 39 12.12 22.90 -11.07
CA LEU A 39 11.68 23.50 -12.33
C LEU A 39 11.59 22.41 -13.40
N VAL A 40 10.37 22.14 -13.86
CA VAL A 40 10.05 20.99 -14.70
C VAL A 40 9.44 21.47 -16.01
N CYS A 41 9.71 20.74 -17.10
CA CYS A 41 9.12 21.04 -18.41
C CYS A 41 7.62 20.67 -18.45
N PRO A 42 6.83 21.25 -19.38
CA PRO A 42 5.39 21.02 -19.45
C PRO A 42 4.97 19.56 -19.65
N GLU A 43 5.83 18.74 -20.25
CA GLU A 43 5.60 17.32 -20.53
C GLU A 43 5.77 16.45 -19.28
N CYS A 44 6.65 16.89 -18.37
CA CYS A 44 6.97 16.19 -17.14
C CYS A 44 6.29 16.80 -15.92
N LEU A 45 5.53 17.89 -16.08
CA LEU A 45 4.82 18.56 -14.99
C LEU A 45 3.66 17.67 -14.53
N ASP A 46 3.70 17.19 -13.29
CA ASP A 46 2.58 16.43 -12.74
C ASP A 46 1.52 17.37 -12.17
N GLN A 47 0.26 16.96 -12.29
CA GLN A 47 -0.84 17.61 -11.59
C GLN A 47 -0.86 17.14 -10.12
N ASP A 48 -0.94 18.09 -9.19
CA ASP A 48 -1.08 17.78 -7.76
C ASP A 48 -2.31 16.90 -7.54
N GLN A 49 -2.09 15.73 -6.94
CA GLN A 49 -3.15 14.74 -6.74
C GLN A 49 -3.92 15.04 -5.45
N PRO A 50 -5.26 14.93 -5.46
CA PRO A 50 -6.07 15.19 -4.28
C PRO A 50 -5.76 14.22 -3.14
N GLN A 51 -5.21 13.03 -3.42
CA GLN A 51 -4.74 12.08 -2.42
C GLN A 51 -3.64 12.62 -1.51
N TYR A 52 -2.89 13.66 -1.90
CA TYR A 52 -1.88 14.24 -1.00
C TYR A 52 -2.48 15.15 0.07
N GLN A 53 -3.72 15.59 -0.10
CA GLN A 53 -4.38 16.57 0.77
C GLN A 53 -5.10 15.91 1.97
N LEU A 54 -4.59 14.79 2.48
CA LEU A 54 -5.18 14.07 3.61
C LEU A 54 -5.23 14.98 4.85
N GLY A 55 -6.42 15.08 5.45
CA GLY A 55 -6.64 15.88 6.66
C GLY A 55 -6.69 17.40 6.44
N ARG A 56 -6.60 17.91 5.21
CA ARG A 56 -6.75 19.35 4.92
C ARG A 56 -8.20 19.79 4.77
N MET A 57 -9.06 18.90 4.25
CA MET A 57 -10.50 19.13 4.22
C MET A 57 -11.13 18.52 5.46
N PRO A 58 -12.06 19.23 6.13
CA PRO A 58 -12.88 18.61 7.16
C PRO A 58 -13.72 17.51 6.50
N VAL A 59 -13.44 16.25 6.84
CA VAL A 59 -14.28 15.12 6.47
C VAL A 59 -15.24 14.91 7.64
N ASP A 60 -16.47 15.35 7.46
CA ASP A 60 -17.55 15.07 8.40
C ASP A 60 -18.11 13.69 8.04
N ASP A 61 -17.57 12.64 8.65
CA ASP A 61 -18.08 11.28 8.47
C ASP A 61 -19.35 11.14 9.35
N PRO A 62 -20.55 10.99 8.76
CA PRO A 62 -21.79 10.89 9.52
C PRO A 62 -21.87 9.67 10.45
N ILE A 63 -20.90 8.74 10.36
CA ILE A 63 -20.81 7.53 11.17
C ILE A 63 -19.59 7.58 12.12
N ALA A 64 -18.82 8.67 12.15
CA ALA A 64 -17.72 8.80 13.11
C ALA A 64 -18.22 8.79 14.55
N LEU A 65 -17.77 7.80 15.33
CA LEU A 65 -18.04 7.69 16.76
C LEU A 65 -16.97 8.49 17.51
N GLU A 66 -17.36 9.37 18.45
CA GLU A 66 -16.44 10.22 19.25
C GLU A 66 -15.51 9.40 20.16
N ASN A 67 -15.91 8.18 20.52
CA ASN A 67 -15.11 7.22 21.28
C ASN A 67 -15.38 5.80 20.75
N PRO A 68 -14.86 5.44 19.55
CA PRO A 68 -15.06 4.11 19.02
C PRO A 68 -14.34 3.14 19.97
N ARG A 69 -15.13 2.36 20.71
CA ARG A 69 -14.59 1.33 21.57
C ARG A 69 -13.82 0.35 20.68
N PRO A 70 -12.63 -0.14 21.11
CA PRO A 70 -11.82 -1.02 20.29
C PRO A 70 -12.65 -2.22 19.85
N ASP A 71 -12.62 -2.49 18.54
CA ASP A 71 -13.37 -3.58 17.94
C ASP A 71 -12.86 -4.92 18.50
N LYS A 72 -13.72 -5.59 19.27
CA LYS A 72 -13.44 -6.91 19.84
C LYS A 72 -13.51 -8.02 18.78
N ALA A 73 -14.09 -7.74 17.61
CA ALA A 73 -14.23 -8.70 16.52
C ALA A 73 -13.01 -8.75 15.58
N GLN A 74 -12.00 -7.89 15.76
CA GLN A 74 -10.77 -7.87 14.96
C GLN A 74 -10.12 -9.26 14.80
N GLU A 75 -10.07 -10.06 15.87
CA GLU A 75 -9.48 -11.41 15.83
C GLU A 75 -10.33 -12.37 14.98
N ALA A 76 -11.66 -12.28 15.09
CA ALA A 76 -12.59 -13.05 14.27
C ALA A 76 -12.54 -12.64 12.79
N SER A 77 -12.44 -11.34 12.50
CA SER A 77 -12.35 -10.80 11.13
C SER A 77 -11.01 -11.11 10.46
N ARG A 78 -9.93 -11.26 11.23
CA ARG A 78 -8.60 -11.67 10.73
C ARG A 78 -8.46 -13.18 10.60
N ARG A 79 -9.49 -13.96 10.95
CA ARG A 79 -9.44 -15.42 10.84
C ARG A 79 -9.36 -15.81 9.37
N LEU A 80 -8.28 -16.50 9.01
CA LEU A 80 -8.17 -17.13 7.70
C LEU A 80 -9.16 -18.30 7.64
N TYR A 81 -10.02 -18.29 6.62
CA TYR A 81 -10.94 -19.39 6.35
C TYR A 81 -10.19 -20.52 5.62
N ALA A 82 -10.38 -21.76 6.05
CA ALA A 82 -9.97 -22.93 5.30
C ALA A 82 -11.05 -24.02 5.35
N PHE A 83 -11.29 -24.64 4.19
CA PHE A 83 -12.26 -25.72 4.02
C PHE A 83 -11.70 -27.01 4.62
N ASP A 84 -12.47 -27.65 5.51
CA ASP A 84 -12.00 -28.78 6.31
C ASP A 84 -12.84 -30.05 6.11
N PRO A 85 -12.42 -30.98 5.24
CA PRO A 85 -12.88 -32.36 5.29
C PRO A 85 -11.90 -33.30 6.03
N ILE A 86 -10.65 -32.89 6.28
CA ILE A 86 -9.62 -33.69 6.96
C ILE A 86 -8.58 -32.81 7.70
N GLY A 87 -9.03 -32.18 8.78
CA GLY A 87 -8.29 -31.57 9.88
C GLY A 87 -7.22 -30.54 9.53
N GLY A 88 -7.57 -29.25 9.59
CA GLY A 88 -6.57 -28.16 9.64
C GLY A 88 -7.05 -26.75 9.36
N GLY A 89 -8.36 -26.54 9.17
CA GLY A 89 -8.86 -25.29 8.58
C GLY A 89 -9.11 -24.12 9.53
N VAL A 90 -8.91 -24.31 10.84
CA VAL A 90 -9.46 -23.37 11.84
C VAL A 90 -8.54 -23.14 13.06
N THR A 91 -7.22 -23.26 12.90
CA THR A 91 -6.24 -22.92 13.94
C THR A 91 -5.68 -21.50 13.76
N SER A 92 -5.13 -20.91 14.83
CA SER A 92 -4.49 -19.58 14.81
C SER A 92 -3.25 -19.48 13.90
N VAL A 93 -2.79 -20.61 13.34
CA VAL A 93 -1.63 -20.72 12.45
C VAL A 93 -1.99 -21.04 10.99
N GLY A 94 -3.28 -20.98 10.62
CA GLY A 94 -3.73 -21.23 9.25
C GLY A 94 -3.48 -22.67 8.78
N SER A 95 -3.34 -22.89 7.46
CA SER A 95 -3.33 -24.17 6.72
C SER A 95 -2.18 -25.16 7.06
N ARG A 96 -1.65 -25.17 8.28
CA ARG A 96 -0.76 -26.23 8.76
C ARG A 96 -1.64 -27.26 9.46
N THR A 97 -1.80 -28.43 8.84
CA THR A 97 -2.47 -29.58 9.47
C THR A 97 -1.61 -30.06 10.65
N VAL A 98 -2.07 -29.84 11.88
CA VAL A 98 -1.39 -30.28 13.11
C VAL A 98 -2.35 -31.21 13.86
N GLY A 99 -1.89 -32.40 14.24
CA GLY A 99 -2.68 -33.37 15.01
C GLY A 99 -3.36 -34.50 14.23
N LEU A 100 -2.87 -34.84 13.03
CA LEU A 100 -3.29 -36.06 12.32
C LEU A 100 -2.42 -37.25 12.75
N ASP A 101 -2.86 -37.96 13.78
CA ASP A 101 -2.18 -39.18 14.26
C ASP A 101 -2.76 -40.43 13.57
N MET A 102 -1.92 -41.18 12.87
CA MET A 102 -2.31 -42.47 12.29
C MET A 102 -2.07 -43.60 13.29
N HIS A 103 -3.12 -44.33 13.65
CA HIS A 103 -3.02 -45.54 14.46
C HIS A 103 -3.11 -46.80 13.59
N GLY A 104 -2.03 -47.59 13.56
CA GLY A 104 -1.99 -48.91 12.92
C GLY A 104 -1.83 -50.02 13.96
N LYS A 105 -2.60 -51.10 13.84
CA LYS A 105 -2.41 -52.33 14.64
C LYS A 105 -1.96 -53.45 13.74
N VAL A 106 -0.88 -54.12 14.10
CA VAL A 106 -0.34 -55.28 13.36
C VAL A 106 -0.53 -56.54 14.20
N GLY A 107 -1.18 -57.55 13.65
CA GLY A 107 -1.37 -58.87 14.27
C GLY A 107 -0.50 -59.93 13.61
N ARG A 108 -0.15 -61.01 14.33
CA ARG A 108 0.52 -62.19 13.75
C ARG A 108 -0.48 -63.31 13.57
N LEU A 109 -0.48 -63.91 12.38
CA LEU A 109 -1.27 -65.11 12.06
C LEU A 109 -0.38 -66.34 12.20
N LYS A 110 -0.88 -67.37 12.90
CA LYS A 110 -0.24 -68.69 12.95
C LYS A 110 -0.96 -69.62 11.99
N VAL A 111 -0.26 -70.02 10.93
CA VAL A 111 -0.76 -70.98 9.94
C VAL A 111 -0.37 -72.38 10.41
N THR A 112 -1.35 -73.28 10.44
CA THR A 112 -1.11 -74.71 10.72
C THR A 112 -1.67 -75.49 9.56
N THR A 113 -0.83 -76.27 8.89
CA THR A 113 -1.21 -77.16 7.79
C THR A 113 -1.46 -78.56 8.34
N SER A 114 -2.52 -79.20 7.84
CA SER A 114 -2.92 -80.58 8.15
C SER A 114 -1.92 -81.61 7.65
#